data_AF-A0A8T6QJE9-F1
#
_entry.id   AF-A0A8T6QJE9-F1
#
_cell.length_a   1.000
_cell.length_b   1.000
_cell.length_c   1.000
_cell.angle_alpha   90.00
_cell.angle_beta   90.00
_cell.angle_gamma   90.00
#
_symmetry.space_group_name_H-M   'P 1'
#
loop_
_entity.id
_entity.type
_entity.pdbx_description
1 polymer ?
#
loop_
_entity_poly.entity_id
_entity_poly.type
_entity_poly.pdbx_seq_one_letter_code
_entity_poly.pdbx_strand_id
1 'polypeptide(L)'
;WETTWYGGGQYAEYYRAAMFGLGFNLGDFGAISFDVTQTKSTLADQSEHKGQSYRFLYAKTLNQLGTNFQLMGYRYSTSGFYTLSDTMYKHMDGYEFNDGDDEDTPMWSRYYNLFYTKRGKLQVNISQQLGEYGSFYLSGSQQTYW
;
A
#
# COMPACT_ATOMS: atom_id res chain seq x y z
N TRP A 1 -18.62 -6.59 -19.10
CA TRP A 1 -18.24 -6.48 -17.68
C TRP A 1 -17.34 -7.65 -17.40
N GLU A 2 -16.04 -7.42 -17.38
CA GLU A 2 -15.06 -8.45 -17.07
C GLU A 2 -14.78 -8.40 -15.58
N THR A 3 -14.63 -9.57 -14.97
CA THR A 3 -14.33 -9.68 -13.54
C THR A 3 -13.07 -10.50 -13.35
N THR A 4 -12.14 -9.96 -12.59
CA THR A 4 -10.88 -10.60 -12.24
C THR A 4 -10.89 -10.90 -10.76
N TRP A 5 -10.66 -12.16 -10.42
CA TRP A 5 -10.52 -12.60 -9.04
C TRP A 5 -9.04 -12.85 -8.79
N TYR A 6 -8.51 -12.34 -7.68
CA TYR A 6 -7.12 -12.54 -7.31
C TYR A 6 -7.02 -12.80 -5.82
N GLY A 7 -5.99 -13.54 -5.44
CA GLY A 7 -5.74 -13.87 -4.05
C GLY A 7 -4.30 -14.29 -3.87
N GLY A 8 -3.87 -14.28 -2.62
CA GLY A 8 -2.50 -14.63 -2.26
C GLY A 8 -2.38 -14.92 -0.78
N GLY A 9 -1.33 -15.63 -0.41
CA GLY A 9 -1.00 -15.91 0.98
C GLY A 9 0.49 -15.72 1.21
N GLN A 10 0.84 -15.36 2.44
CA GLN A 10 2.21 -15.34 2.91
C GLN A 10 2.27 -16.14 4.22
N TYR A 11 3.29 -16.98 4.35
CA TYR A 11 3.50 -17.80 5.53
C TYR A 11 4.97 -17.74 5.94
N ALA A 12 5.19 -17.36 7.19
CA ALA A 12 6.46 -17.39 7.89
C ALA A 12 6.22 -17.81 9.35
N GLU A 13 7.30 -18.09 10.09
CA GLU A 13 7.23 -18.51 11.49
C GLU A 13 6.43 -17.51 12.35
N TYR A 14 6.72 -16.21 12.19
CA TYR A 14 6.11 -15.12 12.96
C TYR A 14 5.08 -14.29 12.16
N TYR A 15 4.72 -14.72 10.94
CA TYR A 15 3.81 -13.96 10.09
C TYR A 15 2.93 -14.85 9.22
N ARG A 16 1.63 -14.58 9.21
CA ARG A 16 0.67 -15.23 8.34
C ARG A 16 -0.23 -14.19 7.73
N ALA A 17 -0.34 -14.17 6.41
CA ALA A 17 -1.26 -13.30 5.70
C ALA A 17 -2.08 -14.09 4.68
N ALA A 18 -3.35 -13.72 4.55
CA ALA A 18 -4.22 -14.17 3.49
C ALA A 18 -4.89 -12.95 2.87
N MET A 19 -4.92 -12.92 1.55
CA MET A 19 -5.45 -11.82 0.76
C MET A 19 -6.43 -12.36 -0.27
N PHE A 20 -7.51 -11.63 -0.45
CA PHE A 20 -8.50 -11.89 -1.47
C PHE A 20 -9.01 -10.59 -2.07
N GLY A 21 -9.18 -10.55 -3.39
CA GLY A 21 -9.51 -9.36 -4.14
C GLY A 21 -10.31 -9.62 -5.41
N LEU A 22 -11.03 -8.58 -5.82
CA LEU A 22 -11.92 -8.53 -6.97
C LEU A 22 -11.61 -7.28 -7.78
N GLY A 23 -11.53 -7.42 -9.09
CA GLY A 23 -11.43 -6.33 -10.06
C GLY A 23 -12.59 -6.40 -11.03
N PHE A 24 -13.17 -5.24 -11.35
CA PHE A 24 -14.23 -5.11 -12.34
C PHE A 24 -13.80 -4.12 -13.40
N ASN A 25 -13.82 -4.57 -14.65
CA ASN A 25 -13.68 -3.69 -15.81
C ASN A 25 -15.07 -3.15 -16.19
N LEU A 26 -15.28 -1.86 -15.96
CA LEU A 26 -16.52 -1.14 -16.23
C LEU A 26 -16.54 -0.51 -17.64
N GLY A 27 -15.57 -0.85 -18.50
CA GLY A 27 -15.47 -0.30 -19.85
C GLY A 27 -15.17 1.20 -19.82
N ASP A 28 -16.07 2.01 -20.40
CA ASP A 28 -15.92 3.47 -20.51
C ASP A 28 -15.86 4.19 -19.15
N PHE A 29 -16.35 3.55 -18.09
CA PHE A 29 -16.27 4.08 -16.73
C PHE A 29 -14.93 3.77 -16.03
N GLY A 30 -14.05 2.98 -16.66
CA GLY A 30 -12.74 2.58 -16.11
C GLY A 30 -12.76 1.20 -15.46
N ALA A 31 -11.83 0.97 -14.55
CA ALA A 31 -11.71 -0.26 -13.77
C ALA A 31 -11.66 0.06 -12.27
N ILE A 32 -12.38 -0.74 -11.48
CA ILE A 32 -12.31 -0.72 -10.02
C ILE A 32 -11.70 -2.03 -9.53
N SER A 33 -10.98 -1.98 -8.42
CA SER A 33 -10.65 -3.18 -7.66
C SER A 33 -10.74 -2.95 -6.17
N PHE A 34 -11.09 -4.01 -5.47
CA PHE A 34 -11.21 -4.06 -4.03
C PHE A 34 -10.55 -5.32 -3.51
N ASP A 35 -9.68 -5.19 -2.52
CA ASP A 35 -9.11 -6.33 -1.83
C ASP A 35 -9.07 -6.15 -0.32
N VAL A 36 -9.14 -7.30 0.35
CA VAL A 36 -8.97 -7.44 1.79
C VAL A 36 -7.77 -8.33 2.05
N THR A 37 -6.92 -7.89 2.97
CA THR A 37 -5.79 -8.66 3.47
C THR A 37 -5.95 -8.83 4.96
N GLN A 38 -5.97 -10.06 5.44
CA GLN A 38 -5.95 -10.39 6.85
C GLN A 38 -4.58 -10.90 7.25
N THR A 39 -4.05 -10.37 8.35
CA THR A 39 -2.73 -10.74 8.88
C THR A 39 -2.83 -11.19 10.33
N LYS A 40 -1.99 -12.17 10.67
CA LYS A 40 -1.63 -12.54 12.04
C LYS A 40 -0.12 -12.43 12.13
N SER A 41 0.36 -11.58 13.03
CA SER A 41 1.78 -11.23 13.14
C SER A 41 2.23 -11.36 14.58
N THR A 42 3.44 -11.85 14.80
CA THR A 42 4.10 -11.84 16.10
C THR A 42 5.26 -10.85 16.00
N LEU A 43 5.28 -9.84 16.87
CA LEU A 43 6.31 -8.79 16.85
C LEU A 43 7.52 -9.18 17.71
N ALA A 44 8.54 -8.32 17.71
CA ALA A 44 9.80 -8.50 18.44
C ALA A 44 9.63 -8.74 19.95
N ASP A 45 8.59 -8.16 20.56
CA ASP A 45 8.23 -8.34 21.97
C ASP A 45 7.40 -9.61 22.23
N GLN A 46 7.27 -10.49 21.23
CA GLN A 46 6.45 -11.70 21.24
C GLN A 46 4.93 -11.43 21.35
N SER A 47 4.49 -10.17 21.18
CA SER A 47 3.06 -9.86 21.15
C SER A 47 2.42 -10.33 19.84
N GLU A 48 1.25 -10.97 19.95
CA GLU A 48 0.45 -11.38 18.78
C GLU A 48 -0.53 -10.28 18.39
N HIS A 49 -0.49 -9.88 17.12
CA HIS A 49 -1.39 -8.90 16.53
C HIS A 49 -2.20 -9.52 15.40
N LYS A 50 -3.47 -9.14 15.34
CA LYS A 50 -4.36 -9.46 14.22
C LYS A 50 -4.81 -8.15 13.58
N GLY A 51 -4.71 -8.09 12.27
CA GLY A 51 -5.06 -6.90 11.54
C GLY A 51 -5.66 -7.20 10.19
N GLN A 52 -6.35 -6.20 9.68
CA GLN A 52 -6.97 -6.22 8.37
C GLN A 52 -6.59 -4.95 7.61
N SER A 53 -6.31 -5.11 6.33
CA SER A 53 -6.14 -4.01 5.39
C SER A 53 -7.16 -4.14 4.27
N TYR A 54 -7.80 -3.03 3.96
CA TYR A 54 -8.76 -2.86 2.89
C TYR A 54 -8.16 -1.93 1.87
N ARG A 55 -8.12 -2.33 0.60
CA ARG A 55 -7.64 -1.50 -0.48
C ARG A 55 -8.72 -1.34 -1.54
N PHE A 56 -8.94 -0.11 -1.94
CA PHE A 56 -9.74 0.27 -3.07
C PHE A 56 -8.85 0.94 -4.11
N LEU A 57 -8.95 0.52 -5.36
CA LEU A 57 -8.27 1.16 -6.48
C LEU A 57 -9.30 1.47 -7.58
N TYR A 58 -9.16 2.64 -8.17
CA TYR A 58 -9.87 3.06 -9.35
C TYR A 58 -8.85 3.54 -10.38
N ALA A 59 -8.98 3.07 -11.62
CA ALA A 59 -8.15 3.49 -12.74
C ALA A 59 -9.06 3.76 -13.94
N LYS A 60 -8.78 4.81 -14.72
CA LYS A 60 -9.58 5.11 -15.90
C LYS A 60 -8.72 5.63 -17.04
N THR A 61 -8.69 4.91 -18.14
CA THR A 61 -7.99 5.36 -19.34
C THR A 61 -9.00 6.01 -20.29
N LEU A 62 -8.82 7.29 -20.61
CA LEU A 62 -9.68 8.06 -21.52
C LEU A 62 -8.92 8.37 -22.82
N ASN A 63 -8.71 7.33 -23.64
CA ASN A 63 -7.97 7.46 -24.90
C ASN A 63 -8.62 8.43 -25.90
N GLN A 64 -9.95 8.61 -25.87
CA GLN A 64 -10.66 9.49 -26.82
C GLN A 64 -10.39 10.99 -26.61
N LEU A 65 -9.94 11.40 -25.43
CA LEU A 65 -9.63 12.79 -25.08
C LEU A 65 -8.12 13.02 -24.86
N GLY A 66 -7.25 12.06 -25.23
CA GLY A 66 -5.82 12.10 -24.90
C GLY A 66 -5.54 12.11 -23.39
N THR A 67 -6.50 11.68 -22.57
CA THR A 67 -6.47 11.83 -21.11
C THR A 67 -6.19 10.49 -20.46
N ASN A 68 -5.19 10.40 -19.57
CA ASN A 68 -4.91 9.18 -18.83
C ASN A 68 -5.10 9.39 -17.32
N PHE A 69 -6.29 9.07 -16.81
CA PHE A 69 -6.50 9.05 -15.35
C PHE A 69 -5.88 7.79 -14.77
N GLN A 70 -4.62 7.93 -14.35
CA GLN A 70 -3.75 6.80 -14.17
C GLN A 70 -4.13 5.92 -12.98
N LEU A 71 -4.41 6.50 -11.80
CA LEU A 71 -4.82 5.71 -10.62
C LEU A 71 -5.26 6.60 -9.44
N MET A 72 -6.39 6.26 -8.81
CA MET A 72 -6.73 6.67 -7.45
C MET A 72 -6.76 5.42 -6.56
N GLY A 73 -6.02 5.46 -5.45
CA GLY A 73 -5.92 4.34 -4.53
C GLY A 73 -6.15 4.79 -3.10
N TYR A 74 -7.01 4.08 -2.38
CA TYR A 74 -7.17 4.25 -0.94
C TYR A 74 -6.92 2.93 -0.23
N ARG A 75 -6.04 2.94 0.76
CA ARG A 75 -5.81 1.81 1.65
C ARG A 75 -6.12 2.23 3.08
N TYR A 76 -6.91 1.41 3.77
CA TYR A 76 -7.17 1.54 5.20
C TYR A 76 -6.69 0.28 5.91
N SER A 77 -6.00 0.44 7.03
CA SER A 77 -5.44 -0.64 7.83
C SER A 77 -5.79 -0.43 9.30
N THR A 78 -6.26 -1.49 9.95
CA THR A 78 -6.50 -1.49 11.40
C THR A 78 -5.20 -1.34 12.18
N SER A 79 -5.26 -0.91 13.43
CA SER A 79 -4.06 -0.72 14.27
C SER A 79 -3.19 -1.98 14.43
N GLY A 80 -3.80 -3.17 14.46
CA GLY A 80 -3.10 -4.46 14.52
C GLY A 80 -2.61 -4.99 13.17
N PHE A 81 -2.68 -4.20 12.08
CA PHE A 81 -2.20 -4.62 10.77
C PHE A 81 -0.70 -4.35 10.63
N TYR A 82 0.06 -5.43 10.62
CA TYR A 82 1.48 -5.45 10.34
C TYR A 82 1.77 -6.18 9.03
N THR A 83 2.86 -5.78 8.38
CA THR A 83 3.42 -6.42 7.20
C THR A 83 4.49 -7.44 7.60
N LEU A 84 4.88 -8.32 6.68
CA LEU A 84 5.97 -9.28 6.93
C LEU A 84 7.25 -8.56 7.36
N SER A 85 7.60 -7.46 6.69
CA SER A 85 8.76 -6.64 7.03
C SER A 85 8.73 -6.13 8.47
N ASP A 86 7.54 -5.81 8.99
CA ASP A 86 7.39 -5.34 10.37
C ASP A 86 7.73 -6.44 11.41
N THR A 87 7.53 -7.72 11.06
CA THR A 87 7.87 -8.86 11.94
C THR A 87 9.35 -9.23 11.90
N MET A 88 10.12 -8.68 10.96
CA MET A 88 11.55 -8.96 10.81
C MET A 88 12.42 -8.07 11.72
N TYR A 89 11.83 -7.02 12.32
CA TYR A 89 12.55 -6.17 13.26
C TYR A 89 12.87 -6.91 14.57
N LYS A 90 14.07 -6.64 15.11
CA LYS A 90 14.54 -7.22 16.37
C LYS A 90 14.06 -6.48 17.62
N HIS A 91 13.58 -5.25 17.47
CA HIS A 91 13.10 -4.39 18.56
C HIS A 91 11.77 -3.75 18.15
N MET A 92 11.00 -3.22 19.12
CA MET A 92 9.71 -2.55 18.84
C MET A 92 9.88 -1.15 18.25
N ASP A 93 10.98 -0.49 18.56
CA ASP A 93 11.40 0.78 18.00
C ASP A 93 12.92 0.84 17.93
N GLY A 94 13.45 1.67 17.03
CA GLY A 94 14.89 1.88 16.94
C GLY A 94 15.33 2.23 15.53
N TYR A 95 16.64 2.13 15.32
CA TYR A 95 17.28 2.38 14.04
C TYR A 95 17.61 1.04 13.37
N GLU A 96 17.35 0.96 12.08
CA GLU A 96 17.77 -0.16 11.26
C GLU A 96 19.29 -0.06 11.02
N PHE A 97 20.08 -0.79 11.82
CA PHE A 97 21.52 -0.94 11.63
C PHE A 97 21.75 -2.11 10.67
N ASN A 98 21.95 -1.80 9.38
CA ASN A 98 22.49 -2.78 8.44
C ASN A 98 24.00 -2.86 8.64
N ASP A 99 24.52 -4.07 8.83
CA ASP A 99 25.93 -4.39 9.12
C ASP A 99 26.88 -4.11 7.92
N GLY A 100 26.46 -3.35 6.91
CA GLY A 100 27.19 -3.22 5.65
C GLY A 100 26.88 -2.06 4.69
N ASP A 101 26.07 -1.05 5.04
CA ASP A 101 25.78 0.07 4.10
C ASP A 101 26.02 1.46 4.71
N ASP A 102 27.00 2.14 4.08
CA ASP A 102 27.32 3.55 3.94
C ASP A 102 26.86 4.55 5.03
N GLU A 103 27.86 5.27 5.57
CA GLU A 103 27.75 6.42 6.49
C GLU A 103 26.85 7.57 5.99
N ASP A 104 26.41 7.55 4.73
CA ASP A 104 25.73 8.68 4.06
C ASP A 104 24.19 8.68 4.16
N THR A 105 23.57 7.69 4.81
CA THR A 105 22.11 7.72 5.02
C THR A 105 21.75 8.41 6.34
N PRO A 106 20.99 9.52 6.32
CA PRO A 106 20.70 10.26 7.53
C PRO A 106 19.91 9.41 8.54
N MET A 107 20.40 9.39 9.78
CA MET A 107 19.88 8.57 10.89
C MET A 107 18.36 8.75 11.13
N TRP A 108 17.81 9.94 10.86
CA TRP A 108 16.37 10.23 11.00
C TRP A 108 15.48 9.48 9.99
N SER A 109 16.01 9.04 8.85
CA SER A 109 15.22 8.27 7.86
C SER A 109 15.13 6.77 8.18
N ARG A 110 15.97 6.29 9.10
CA ARG A 110 16.09 4.87 9.51
C ARG A 110 15.31 4.52 10.78
N TYR A 111 14.61 5.48 11.38
CA TYR A 111 13.81 5.25 12.57
C TYR A 111 12.50 4.54 12.20
N TYR A 112 12.30 3.35 12.77
CA TYR A 112 11.03 2.65 12.71
C TYR A 112 10.41 2.58 14.10
N ASN A 113 9.08 2.54 14.14
CA ASN A 113 8.35 2.41 15.38
C ASN A 113 7.10 1.57 15.13
N LEU A 114 7.09 0.35 15.67
CA LEU A 114 6.01 -0.62 15.53
C LEU A 114 4.77 -0.26 16.37
N PHE A 115 4.86 0.73 17.27
CA PHE A 115 3.69 1.29 17.96
C PHE A 115 2.83 2.17 17.05
N TYR A 116 3.42 2.76 16.00
CA TYR A 116 2.75 3.68 15.08
C TYR A 116 2.52 3.03 13.71
N THR A 117 1.55 2.12 13.63
CA THR A 117 1.20 1.45 12.37
C THR A 117 0.50 2.38 11.39
N LYS A 118 0.69 2.12 10.09
CA LYS A 118 0.05 2.88 9.02
C LYS A 118 -1.46 2.66 9.07
N ARG A 119 -2.23 3.73 9.22
CA ARG A 119 -3.70 3.71 9.31
C ARG A 119 -4.36 3.86 7.94
N GLY A 120 -4.01 4.90 7.21
CA GLY A 120 -4.68 5.25 5.96
C GLY A 120 -3.67 5.77 4.96
N LYS A 121 -3.79 5.38 3.69
CA LYS A 121 -3.00 5.91 2.59
C LYS A 121 -3.88 6.22 1.40
N LEU A 122 -4.01 7.51 1.08
CA LEU A 122 -4.63 7.99 -0.15
C LEU A 122 -3.52 8.31 -1.17
N GLN A 123 -3.69 7.86 -2.40
CA GLN A 123 -2.79 8.15 -3.51
C GLN A 123 -3.62 8.56 -4.73
N VAL A 124 -3.20 9.64 -5.38
CA VAL A 124 -3.85 10.18 -6.57
C VAL A 124 -2.78 10.48 -7.60
N ASN A 125 -2.95 9.94 -8.81
CA ASN A 125 -2.10 10.22 -9.96
C ASN A 125 -2.96 10.52 -11.18
N ILE A 126 -2.79 11.72 -11.73
CA ILE A 126 -3.54 12.24 -12.87
C ILE A 126 -2.54 12.68 -13.93
N SER A 127 -2.72 12.21 -15.16
CA SER A 127 -1.96 12.64 -16.33
C SER A 127 -2.92 13.00 -17.46
N GLN A 128 -2.79 14.21 -17.98
CA GLN A 128 -3.69 14.75 -18.98
C GLN A 128 -2.85 15.31 -20.13
N GLN A 129 -2.97 14.73 -21.33
CA GLN A 129 -2.41 15.35 -22.52
C GLN A 129 -3.34 16.50 -22.95
N LEU A 130 -2.78 17.65 -23.25
CA LEU A 130 -3.49 18.84 -23.71
C LEU A 130 -3.25 19.05 -25.22
N GLY A 131 -3.24 17.95 -25.99
CA GLY A 131 -2.93 17.96 -27.42
C GLY A 131 -1.54 18.54 -27.69
N GLU A 132 -1.47 19.54 -28.58
CA GLU A 132 -0.22 20.25 -28.94
C GLU A 132 0.24 21.23 -27.84
N TYR A 133 -0.62 21.58 -26.88
CA TYR A 133 -0.32 22.53 -25.82
C TYR A 133 0.50 21.92 -24.67
N GLY A 134 0.85 20.63 -24.76
CA GLY A 134 1.69 19.94 -23.79
C GLY A 134 0.94 18.91 -22.94
N SER A 135 1.38 18.70 -21.71
CA SER A 135 0.79 17.72 -20.79
C SER A 135 0.80 18.22 -19.35
N PHE A 136 -0.24 17.85 -18.62
CA PHE A 136 -0.43 18.16 -17.20
C PHE A 136 -0.28 16.87 -16.39
N TYR A 137 0.52 16.94 -15.32
CA TYR A 137 0.72 15.83 -14.40
C TYR A 137 0.50 16.31 -12.97
N LEU A 138 -0.27 15.54 -12.22
CA LEU A 138 -0.51 15.77 -10.81
C LEU A 138 -0.39 14.44 -10.07
N SER A 139 0.51 14.39 -9.09
CA SER A 139 0.66 13.24 -8.19
C SER A 139 0.64 13.73 -6.75
N GLY A 140 -0.08 13.02 -5.90
CA GLY A 140 -0.16 13.33 -4.48
C GLY A 140 -0.41 12.08 -3.65
N SER A 141 0.12 12.06 -2.43
CA SER A 141 -0.21 11.02 -1.47
C SER A 141 -0.33 11.59 -0.07
N GLN A 142 -1.27 11.04 0.70
CA GLN A 142 -1.48 11.38 2.10
C GLN A 142 -1.49 10.09 2.89
N GLN A 143 -0.67 10.02 3.94
CA GLN A 143 -0.58 8.87 4.82
C GLN A 143 -0.85 9.29 6.26
N THR A 144 -1.66 8.50 6.96
CA THR A 144 -1.96 8.68 8.38
C THR A 144 -1.48 7.45 9.16
N TYR A 145 -1.22 7.65 10.45
CA TYR A 145 -0.75 6.64 11.38
C TYR A 145 -1.74 6.57 12.56
N TRP A 146 -1.69 5.48 13.32
CA TRP A 146 -2.46 5.32 14.54
C TRP A 146 -1.90 6.13 15.71
#